data_AF-A0A2M7KGC2-F1
#
_entry.id   AF-A0A2M7KGC2-F1
#
_cell.length_a   1.000
_cell.length_b   1.000
_cell.length_c   1.000
_cell.angle_alpha   90.00
_cell.angle_beta   90.00
_cell.angle_gamma   90.00
#
_symmetry.space_group_name_H-M   'P 1'
#
loop_
_entity.id
_entity.type
_entity.pdbx_description
1 polymer ?
#
loop_
_entity_poly.entity_id
_entity_poly.type
_entity_poly.pdbx_seq_one_letter_code
_entity_poly.pdbx_strand_id
1 'polypeptide(L)'
;MLSAVRHGAVQVLLLVCASVSAEVLQYGDGTADGKKSLGGRGHLIAFDAGKTGRWLNKVEVFGARYGLPTPPNENFHLYLTDVKGQLLRDVSLPYSLWQRGKEEWRDLPIQPMELPQAFGIGLAFNPTQTKGVFVGTDTVEKGYSYTWVPGGNAEKLDGAAWMVRATVADEKGEGPKTGEGIEVLQYGDGTADGKKSLGGGGHLIIFDAGKADRWLTGVEVLGARYGMPQAPQEDFHLYVTDARGQVIHDLALPYATFARGNPYWCQLPVAPVQVPQEFGLGLAFNPGATKGVYVSTDKTEDGHSYTWLPGKAMTALAGADWLVRPTMREEEPTGGTPEPPVR
;
A
#
# COMPACT_ATOMS: atom_id res chain seq x y z
N MET A 1 -24.65 -28.50 -69.50
CA MET A 1 -24.23 -28.44 -68.09
C MET A 1 -23.04 -27.51 -68.00
N LEU A 2 -23.25 -26.25 -67.61
CA LEU A 2 -22.19 -25.25 -67.42
C LEU A 2 -22.16 -24.89 -65.94
N SER A 3 -21.04 -25.23 -65.31
CA SER A 3 -20.75 -25.06 -63.89
C SER A 3 -20.34 -23.61 -63.62
N ALA A 4 -21.01 -22.96 -62.66
CA ALA A 4 -20.68 -21.62 -62.20
C ALA A 4 -19.75 -21.70 -60.98
N VAL A 5 -18.52 -21.20 -61.12
CA VAL A 5 -17.52 -21.11 -60.05
C VAL A 5 -17.76 -19.83 -59.24
N ARG A 6 -18.18 -19.96 -57.98
CA ARG A 6 -18.27 -18.86 -57.01
C ARG A 6 -16.88 -18.53 -56.48
N HIS A 7 -16.45 -17.27 -56.65
CA HIS A 7 -15.27 -16.72 -55.99
C HIS A 7 -15.69 -16.18 -54.62
N GLY A 8 -15.21 -16.80 -53.54
CA GLY A 8 -15.33 -16.28 -52.18
C GLY A 8 -14.21 -15.26 -51.92
N ALA A 9 -14.59 -14.02 -51.59
CA ALA A 9 -13.64 -13.01 -51.14
C ALA A 9 -13.21 -13.32 -49.70
N VAL A 10 -11.92 -13.58 -49.51
CA VAL A 10 -11.30 -13.70 -48.18
C VAL A 10 -11.00 -12.29 -47.68
N GLN A 11 -11.72 -11.82 -46.68
CA GLN A 11 -11.39 -10.61 -45.93
C GLN A 11 -10.24 -10.92 -44.98
N VAL A 12 -9.05 -10.41 -45.28
CA VAL A 12 -7.90 -10.44 -44.37
C VAL A 12 -8.07 -9.28 -43.39
N LEU A 13 -8.45 -9.60 -42.14
CA LEU A 13 -8.48 -8.65 -41.03
C LEU A 13 -7.04 -8.41 -40.57
N LEU A 14 -6.46 -7.26 -40.92
CA LEU A 14 -5.18 -6.81 -40.40
C LEU A 14 -5.39 -6.27 -38.97
N LEU A 15 -4.95 -7.02 -37.97
CA LEU A 15 -4.89 -6.56 -36.59
C LEU A 15 -3.64 -5.67 -36.45
N VAL A 16 -3.81 -4.35 -36.46
CA VAL A 16 -2.73 -3.41 -36.11
C VAL A 16 -2.67 -3.37 -34.59
N CYS A 17 -1.75 -4.14 -34.00
CA CYS A 17 -1.42 -3.99 -32.58
C CYS A 17 -0.67 -2.67 -32.41
N ALA A 18 -1.38 -1.62 -31.97
CA ALA A 18 -0.73 -0.42 -31.47
C ALA A 18 0.18 -0.82 -30.32
N SER A 19 1.50 -0.60 -30.48
CA SER A 19 2.45 -0.91 -29.42
C SER A 19 2.31 0.16 -28.34
N VAL A 20 1.95 -0.25 -27.13
CA VAL A 20 1.93 0.63 -25.95
C VAL A 20 3.35 1.17 -25.75
N SER A 21 3.55 2.49 -25.93
CA SER A 21 4.84 3.13 -25.72
C SER A 21 5.09 3.34 -24.22
N ALA A 22 5.65 2.33 -23.57
CA ALA A 22 6.16 2.44 -22.20
C ALA A 22 7.56 3.05 -22.20
N GLU A 23 7.81 3.96 -21.25
CA GLU A 23 9.08 4.63 -21.04
C GLU A 23 9.56 4.38 -19.62
N VAL A 24 10.85 4.04 -19.45
CA VAL A 24 11.48 3.86 -18.14
C VAL A 24 12.21 5.14 -17.76
N LEU A 25 11.71 5.82 -16.73
CA LEU A 25 12.34 6.98 -16.13
C LEU A 25 13.32 6.51 -15.05
N GLN A 26 14.59 6.94 -15.19
CA GLN A 26 15.67 6.64 -14.24
C GLN A 26 16.73 7.74 -14.30
N TYR A 27 17.53 7.86 -13.24
CA TYR A 27 18.76 8.66 -13.26
C TYR A 27 19.97 7.75 -13.05
N GLY A 28 21.06 8.08 -13.74
CA GLY A 28 22.30 7.31 -13.71
C GLY A 28 22.39 6.24 -14.80
N ASP A 29 23.46 5.44 -14.75
CA ASP A 29 23.74 4.39 -15.72
C ASP A 29 23.08 3.05 -15.36
N GLY A 30 22.57 2.94 -14.14
CA GLY A 30 21.89 1.74 -13.65
C GLY A 30 22.77 0.76 -12.89
N THR A 31 24.01 1.14 -12.62
CA THR A 31 24.98 0.43 -11.79
C THR A 31 25.07 1.12 -10.44
N ALA A 32 25.05 0.34 -9.35
CA ALA A 32 25.16 0.90 -8.02
C ALA A 32 26.61 1.27 -7.68
N ASP A 33 26.85 2.54 -7.37
CA ASP A 33 28.10 3.04 -6.79
C ASP A 33 28.12 2.97 -5.26
N GLY A 34 26.94 2.80 -4.65
CA GLY A 34 26.80 2.72 -3.21
C GLY A 34 25.41 2.27 -2.79
N LYS A 35 25.17 2.32 -1.48
CA LYS A 35 23.86 2.03 -0.88
C LYS A 35 23.71 2.70 0.47
N LYS A 36 22.49 3.04 0.85
CA LYS A 36 22.17 3.63 2.16
C LYS A 36 20.86 3.08 2.71
N SER A 37 20.77 3.07 4.04
CA SER A 37 19.52 2.87 4.79
C SER A 37 19.36 4.10 5.68
N LEU A 38 18.16 4.66 5.74
CA LEU A 38 17.92 5.93 6.43
C LEU A 38 17.01 5.71 7.65
N GLY A 39 17.58 5.83 8.84
CA GLY A 39 16.82 5.84 10.10
C GLY A 39 15.87 7.04 10.18
N GLY A 40 14.56 6.80 10.21
CA GLY A 40 13.55 7.85 10.39
C GLY A 40 13.41 8.83 9.22
N ARG A 41 13.98 8.50 8.04
CA ARG A 41 13.81 9.28 6.80
C ARG A 41 13.51 8.34 5.64
N GLY A 42 12.95 8.86 4.56
CA GLY A 42 12.67 8.10 3.34
C GLY A 42 13.55 8.53 2.17
N HIS A 43 13.42 7.79 1.08
CA HIS A 43 14.18 7.92 -0.17
C HIS A 43 13.23 8.50 -1.22
N LEU A 44 13.33 9.79 -1.52
CA LEU A 44 12.45 10.46 -2.49
C LEU A 44 13.22 10.73 -3.77
N ILE A 45 12.59 10.45 -4.91
CA ILE A 45 13.10 10.78 -6.24
C ILE A 45 12.01 11.50 -7.03
N ALA A 46 12.36 12.59 -7.72
CA ALA A 46 11.43 13.34 -8.56
C ALA A 46 11.62 12.97 -10.04
N PHE A 47 10.51 12.80 -10.75
CA PHE A 47 10.45 12.44 -12.16
C PHE A 47 9.58 13.43 -12.95
N ASP A 48 9.80 13.48 -14.26
CA ASP A 48 8.96 14.18 -15.23
C ASP A 48 8.41 13.13 -16.23
N ALA A 49 7.10 12.95 -16.24
CA ALA A 49 6.36 12.11 -17.18
C ALA A 49 6.23 12.75 -18.57
N GLY A 50 6.66 14.01 -18.75
CA GLY A 50 6.63 14.77 -20.00
C GLY A 50 5.28 15.42 -20.32
N LYS A 51 4.17 14.81 -19.87
CA LYS A 51 2.81 15.35 -19.97
C LYS A 51 1.92 14.78 -18.85
N THR A 52 0.82 15.47 -18.55
CA THR A 52 -0.24 14.96 -17.65
C THR A 52 -1.03 13.83 -18.31
N GLY A 53 -1.65 12.97 -17.50
CA GLY A 53 -2.55 11.91 -17.99
C GLY A 53 -1.84 10.63 -18.42
N ARG A 54 -0.53 10.51 -18.16
CA ARG A 54 0.20 9.25 -18.28
C ARG A 54 -0.04 8.38 -17.05
N TRP A 55 0.19 7.09 -17.20
CA TRP A 55 0.03 6.09 -16.16
C TRP A 55 1.39 5.61 -15.66
N LEU A 56 1.59 5.65 -14.34
CA LEU A 56 2.65 4.90 -13.66
C LEU A 56 2.23 3.44 -13.59
N ASN A 57 2.91 2.60 -14.35
CA ASN A 57 2.58 1.18 -14.47
C ASN A 57 3.52 0.28 -13.68
N LYS A 58 4.73 0.75 -13.36
CA LYS A 58 5.74 -0.04 -12.64
C LYS A 58 6.63 0.88 -11.82
N VAL A 59 6.99 0.44 -10.62
CA VAL A 59 8.13 1.00 -9.87
C VAL A 59 9.11 -0.11 -9.57
N GLU A 60 10.37 0.15 -9.86
CA GLU A 60 11.48 -0.76 -9.57
C GLU A 60 12.46 -0.09 -8.62
N VAL A 61 13.00 -0.85 -7.67
CA VAL A 61 13.97 -0.34 -6.71
C VAL A 61 15.14 -1.31 -6.61
N PHE A 62 16.36 -0.79 -6.71
CA PHE A 62 17.57 -1.57 -6.49
C PHE A 62 17.91 -1.58 -5.00
N GLY A 63 17.87 -2.75 -4.37
CA GLY A 63 18.15 -2.85 -2.96
C GLY A 63 18.08 -4.25 -2.37
N ALA A 64 18.42 -4.34 -1.09
CA ALA A 64 18.36 -5.57 -0.32
C ALA A 64 18.03 -5.31 1.14
N ARG A 65 17.37 -6.28 1.76
CA ARG A 65 17.11 -6.27 3.20
C ARG A 65 18.39 -6.56 3.97
N TYR A 66 18.52 -5.98 5.15
CA TYR A 66 19.50 -6.38 6.15
C TYR A 66 18.80 -6.75 7.48
N GLY A 67 19.57 -7.31 8.41
CA GLY A 67 19.05 -7.71 9.72
C GLY A 67 18.81 -9.20 9.86
N LEU A 68 17.72 -9.58 10.52
CA LEU A 68 17.38 -10.99 10.83
C LEU A 68 17.13 -11.84 9.57
N PRO A 69 17.25 -13.19 9.62
CA PRO A 69 16.95 -14.05 8.48
C PRO A 69 15.51 -13.92 7.96
N THR A 70 14.53 -13.86 8.85
CA THR A 70 13.11 -13.69 8.49
C THR A 70 12.79 -12.22 8.24
N PRO A 71 12.05 -11.86 7.17
CA PRO A 71 11.57 -10.49 7.00
C PRO A 71 10.64 -10.11 8.16
N PRO A 72 10.66 -8.85 8.64
CA PRO A 72 9.67 -8.37 9.59
C PRO A 72 8.24 -8.57 9.06
N ASN A 73 7.31 -8.95 9.94
CA ASN A 73 5.88 -8.96 9.63
C ASN A 73 5.32 -7.53 9.77
N GLU A 74 5.81 -6.64 8.90
CA GLU A 74 5.36 -5.27 8.78
C GLU A 74 5.53 -4.81 7.33
N ASN A 75 5.02 -3.63 7.03
CA ASN A 75 5.09 -3.00 5.73
C ASN A 75 6.04 -1.79 5.75
N PHE A 76 6.56 -1.47 4.58
CA PHE A 76 7.14 -0.18 4.25
C PHE A 76 6.17 0.55 3.31
N HIS A 77 6.35 1.85 3.15
CA HIS A 77 5.47 2.65 2.30
C HIS A 77 6.20 3.15 1.06
N LEU A 78 5.51 3.02 -0.07
CA LEU A 78 5.76 3.80 -1.28
C LEU A 78 4.77 4.96 -1.31
N TYR A 79 5.29 6.17 -1.45
CA TYR A 79 4.50 7.39 -1.59
C TYR A 79 4.64 7.93 -3.00
N LEU A 80 3.52 8.23 -3.64
CA LEU A 80 3.49 9.09 -4.82
C LEU A 80 3.20 10.51 -4.36
N THR A 81 3.97 11.50 -4.80
CA THR A 81 3.76 12.92 -4.48
C THR A 81 3.69 13.78 -5.72
N ASP A 82 3.13 14.99 -5.60
CA ASP A 82 3.35 16.05 -6.58
C ASP A 82 4.69 16.77 -6.32
N VAL A 83 5.00 17.78 -7.15
CA VAL A 83 6.21 18.61 -7.01
C VAL A 83 6.23 19.53 -5.79
N LYS A 84 5.09 19.71 -5.12
CA LYS A 84 4.98 20.46 -3.86
C LYS A 84 5.16 19.57 -2.65
N GLY A 85 5.35 18.26 -2.86
CA GLY A 85 5.41 17.26 -1.80
C GLY A 85 4.04 16.90 -1.23
N GLN A 86 2.95 17.26 -1.91
CA GLN A 86 1.61 16.80 -1.55
C GLN A 86 1.49 15.31 -1.89
N LEU A 87 1.02 14.53 -0.93
CA LEU A 87 0.77 13.10 -1.11
C LEU A 87 -0.37 12.89 -2.11
N LEU A 88 -0.08 12.14 -3.17
CA LEU A 88 -1.05 11.70 -4.18
C LEU A 88 -1.52 10.28 -3.90
N ARG A 89 -0.59 9.37 -3.53
CA ARG A 89 -0.89 7.98 -3.16
C ARG A 89 0.06 7.49 -2.08
N ASP A 90 -0.43 6.59 -1.23
CA ASP A 90 0.34 5.81 -0.26
C ASP A 90 0.06 4.34 -0.55
N VAL A 91 1.09 3.57 -0.87
CA VAL A 91 1.02 2.13 -1.10
C VAL A 91 1.84 1.42 -0.03
N SER A 92 1.19 0.58 0.75
CA SER A 92 1.86 -0.29 1.71
C SER A 92 2.33 -1.56 1.05
N LEU A 93 3.58 -1.94 1.32
CA LEU A 93 4.22 -3.08 0.73
C LEU A 93 4.97 -3.87 1.80
N PRO A 94 4.90 -5.20 1.83
CA PRO A 94 5.50 -5.97 2.92
C PRO A 94 7.02 -6.01 2.80
N TYR A 95 7.71 -6.08 3.94
CA TYR A 95 9.17 -6.29 3.94
C TYR A 95 9.61 -7.61 3.29
N SER A 96 8.69 -8.56 3.14
CA SER A 96 8.98 -9.84 2.48
C SER A 96 9.27 -9.72 0.98
N LEU A 97 8.95 -8.58 0.34
CA LEU A 97 9.38 -8.31 -1.04
C LEU A 97 10.92 -8.32 -1.15
N TRP A 98 11.62 -8.08 -0.04
CA TRP A 98 13.07 -7.90 -0.01
C TRP A 98 13.79 -9.14 0.51
N GLN A 99 14.63 -9.74 -0.34
CA GLN A 99 15.57 -10.76 0.12
C GLN A 99 16.71 -10.11 0.92
N ARG A 100 17.22 -10.86 1.89
CA ARG A 100 18.40 -10.47 2.66
C ARG A 100 19.66 -10.76 1.85
N GLY A 101 20.59 -9.81 1.81
CA GLY A 101 21.92 -10.02 1.24
C GLY A 101 22.25 -9.05 0.11
N LYS A 102 22.45 -9.59 -1.10
CA LYS A 102 22.89 -8.82 -2.27
C LYS A 102 21.74 -8.01 -2.85
N GLU A 103 22.01 -6.76 -3.22
CA GLU A 103 21.08 -5.88 -3.91
C GLU A 103 20.72 -6.40 -5.29
N GLU A 104 19.43 -6.31 -5.62
CA GLU A 104 18.91 -6.56 -6.96
C GLU A 104 17.78 -5.59 -7.26
N TRP A 105 17.46 -5.43 -8.55
CA TRP A 105 16.27 -4.70 -8.97
C TRP A 105 15.04 -5.53 -8.58
N ARG A 106 14.11 -4.89 -7.89
CA ARG A 106 12.83 -5.49 -7.50
C ARG A 106 11.67 -4.68 -7.99
N ASP A 107 10.70 -5.39 -8.56
CA ASP A 107 9.42 -4.84 -8.95
C ASP A 107 8.58 -4.64 -7.69
N LEU A 108 8.08 -3.43 -7.48
CA LEU A 108 7.12 -3.15 -6.43
C LEU A 108 5.70 -3.38 -6.97
N PRO A 109 4.88 -4.22 -6.32
CA PRO A 109 3.55 -4.55 -6.80
C PRO A 109 2.59 -3.38 -6.55
N ILE A 110 2.64 -2.38 -7.43
CA ILE A 110 1.75 -1.21 -7.38
C ILE A 110 0.64 -1.34 -8.42
N GLN A 111 -0.55 -0.88 -8.06
CA GLN A 111 -1.61 -0.69 -9.04
C GLN A 111 -1.29 0.48 -9.98
N PRO A 112 -1.65 0.39 -11.27
CA PRO A 112 -1.46 1.48 -12.21
C PRO A 112 -2.20 2.74 -11.75
N MET A 113 -1.52 3.89 -11.80
CA MET A 113 -2.08 5.16 -11.35
C MET A 113 -1.77 6.30 -12.31
N GLU A 114 -2.74 7.18 -12.51
CA GLU A 114 -2.56 8.36 -13.35
C GLU A 114 -1.63 9.37 -12.67
N LEU A 115 -0.76 10.01 -13.46
CA LEU A 115 0.28 10.90 -13.00
C LEU A 115 0.04 12.36 -13.42
N PRO A 116 0.42 13.33 -12.56
CA PRO A 116 0.72 14.67 -13.05
C PRO A 116 1.97 14.65 -13.93
N GLN A 117 2.23 15.75 -14.64
CA GLN A 117 3.45 15.86 -15.46
C GLN A 117 4.72 15.62 -14.64
N ALA A 118 4.83 16.21 -13.45
CA ALA A 118 5.97 16.00 -12.57
C ALA A 118 5.50 15.45 -11.22
N PHE A 119 6.19 14.42 -10.75
CA PHE A 119 5.80 13.64 -9.57
C PHE A 119 7.02 13.16 -8.79
N GLY A 120 6.82 12.76 -7.54
CA GLY A 120 7.83 12.14 -6.69
C GLY A 120 7.45 10.71 -6.32
N ILE A 121 8.46 9.83 -6.23
CA ILE A 121 8.33 8.51 -5.60
C ILE A 121 9.17 8.51 -4.33
N GLY A 122 8.51 8.42 -3.17
CA GLY A 122 9.12 8.31 -1.86
C GLY A 122 9.07 6.88 -1.32
N LEU A 123 10.16 6.37 -0.76
CA LEU A 123 10.20 5.08 -0.05
C LEU A 123 10.52 5.32 1.42
N ALA A 124 9.56 5.06 2.30
CA ALA A 124 9.78 5.10 3.75
C ALA A 124 9.79 3.69 4.32
N PHE A 125 10.97 3.32 4.79
CA PHE A 125 11.16 2.13 5.60
C PHE A 125 11.07 2.52 7.08
N ASN A 126 10.79 1.57 7.95
CA ASN A 126 10.90 1.68 9.40
C ASN A 126 12.19 1.00 9.92
N PRO A 127 13.40 1.40 9.45
CA PRO A 127 14.60 0.66 9.77
C PRO A 127 15.02 0.89 11.23
N THR A 128 15.61 -0.14 11.79
CA THR A 128 16.36 -0.09 13.05
C THR A 128 17.77 -0.62 12.79
N GLN A 129 18.54 -0.80 13.85
CA GLN A 129 19.83 -1.49 13.76
C GLN A 129 19.70 -2.94 13.25
N THR A 130 18.56 -3.59 13.52
CA THR A 130 18.36 -5.03 13.28
C THR A 130 17.39 -5.34 12.14
N LYS A 131 16.84 -4.32 11.47
CA LYS A 131 15.99 -4.47 10.28
C LYS A 131 16.05 -3.23 9.40
N GLY A 132 15.87 -3.42 8.10
CA GLY A 132 15.74 -2.33 7.14
C GLY A 132 16.09 -2.78 5.73
N VAL A 133 16.07 -1.83 4.80
CA VAL A 133 16.45 -2.05 3.40
C VAL A 133 17.57 -1.06 3.06
N PHE A 134 18.64 -1.58 2.46
CA PHE A 134 19.60 -0.75 1.76
C PHE A 134 19.07 -0.45 0.37
N VAL A 135 18.90 0.83 0.05
CA VAL A 135 18.57 1.31 -1.29
C VAL A 135 19.87 1.72 -1.98
N GLY A 136 20.07 1.24 -3.21
CA GLY A 136 21.22 1.57 -4.03
C GLY A 136 21.29 3.06 -4.38
N THR A 137 22.50 3.54 -4.60
CA THR A 137 22.78 4.87 -5.12
C THR A 137 23.68 4.81 -6.33
N ASP A 138 23.43 5.67 -7.29
CA ASP A 138 24.22 5.86 -8.53
C ASP A 138 24.78 7.30 -8.53
N THR A 139 26.03 7.50 -8.93
CA THR A 139 26.68 8.81 -8.96
C THR A 139 26.18 9.61 -10.15
N VAL A 140 25.63 10.79 -9.91
CA VAL A 140 25.09 11.65 -10.97
C VAL A 140 25.57 13.08 -10.83
N GLU A 141 25.77 13.76 -11.96
CA GLU A 141 26.14 15.19 -11.98
C GLU A 141 25.01 16.06 -11.43
N LYS A 142 23.76 15.73 -11.77
CA LYS A 142 22.54 16.41 -11.30
C LYS A 142 21.58 15.40 -10.71
N GLY A 143 21.47 15.40 -9.38
CA GLY A 143 20.52 14.57 -8.65
C GLY A 143 19.13 15.20 -8.54
N TYR A 144 18.11 14.37 -8.71
CA TYR A 144 16.70 14.65 -8.39
C TYR A 144 16.23 13.78 -7.21
N SER A 145 17.18 13.39 -6.36
CA SER A 145 16.96 12.57 -5.19
C SER A 145 17.08 13.38 -3.91
N TYR A 146 16.30 12.98 -2.92
CA TYR A 146 16.12 13.67 -1.66
C TYR A 146 15.98 12.64 -0.53
N THR A 147 16.30 13.06 0.69
CA THR A 147 15.84 12.39 1.90
C THR A 147 14.56 13.09 2.37
N TRP A 148 13.47 12.33 2.54
CA TRP A 148 12.14 12.90 2.78
C TRP A 148 11.16 11.85 3.32
N VAL A 149 10.18 12.29 4.12
CA VAL A 149 8.99 11.52 4.52
C VAL A 149 7.76 12.45 4.46
N PRO A 150 6.53 11.92 4.35
CA PRO A 150 5.32 12.75 4.36
C PRO A 150 5.29 13.74 5.52
N GLY A 151 5.03 15.02 5.20
CA GLY A 151 5.02 16.12 6.16
C GLY A 151 6.40 16.62 6.63
N GLY A 152 7.48 15.97 6.22
CA GLY A 152 8.86 16.38 6.49
C GLY A 152 9.45 17.31 5.41
N ASN A 153 10.54 17.98 5.74
CA ASN A 153 11.33 18.75 4.79
C ASN A 153 12.17 17.81 3.91
N ALA A 154 12.17 18.03 2.60
CA ALA A 154 13.02 17.32 1.66
C ALA A 154 14.44 17.91 1.69
N GLU A 155 15.45 17.08 1.91
CA GLU A 155 16.86 17.46 1.79
C GLU A 155 17.47 16.79 0.57
N LYS A 156 18.06 17.59 -0.32
CA LYS A 156 18.65 17.08 -1.56
C LYS A 156 19.82 16.14 -1.29
N LEU A 157 19.90 15.06 -2.06
CA LEU A 157 21.04 14.16 -2.10
C LEU A 157 22.01 14.65 -3.19
N ASP A 158 23.07 15.34 -2.79
CA ASP A 158 24.05 15.88 -3.74
C ASP A 158 24.99 14.77 -4.26
N GLY A 159 25.25 14.82 -5.57
CA GLY A 159 26.18 13.92 -6.26
C GLY A 159 25.70 12.47 -6.40
N ALA A 160 24.47 12.14 -6.00
CA ALA A 160 23.94 10.79 -6.11
C ALA A 160 22.43 10.78 -6.36
N ALA A 161 21.94 9.73 -7.02
CA ALA A 161 20.53 9.43 -7.19
C ALA A 161 20.19 8.12 -6.49
N TRP A 162 19.01 8.06 -5.86
CA TRP A 162 18.43 6.78 -5.45
C TRP A 162 18.15 5.94 -6.68
N MET A 163 18.53 4.67 -6.64
CA MET A 163 18.26 3.72 -7.71
C MET A 163 16.83 3.24 -7.65
N VAL A 164 15.93 4.11 -8.08
CA VAL A 164 14.50 3.90 -8.24
C VAL A 164 14.16 4.22 -9.70
N ARG A 165 13.31 3.41 -10.32
CA ARG A 165 12.86 3.63 -11.69
C ARG A 165 11.34 3.57 -11.76
N ALA A 166 10.78 4.34 -12.68
CA ALA A 166 9.35 4.39 -12.92
C ALA A 166 9.09 4.05 -14.39
N THR A 167 8.24 3.06 -14.66
CA THR A 167 7.74 2.82 -16.02
C THR A 167 6.43 3.58 -16.20
N VAL A 168 6.40 4.50 -17.16
CA VAL A 168 5.24 5.33 -17.48
C VAL A 168 4.76 5.07 -18.91
N ALA A 169 3.44 5.12 -19.14
CA ALA A 169 2.86 4.93 -20.48
C ALA A 169 1.63 5.82 -20.69
N ASP A 170 1.18 5.94 -21.93
CA ASP A 170 -0.07 6.68 -22.25
C ASP A 170 -1.33 5.89 -21.86
N GLU A 171 -1.19 4.57 -21.66
CA GLU A 171 -2.29 3.67 -21.32
C GLU A 171 -2.08 3.03 -19.94
N LYS A 172 -3.20 2.75 -19.26
CA LYS A 172 -3.23 2.01 -18.00
C LYS A 172 -2.73 0.58 -18.24
N GLY A 173 -1.69 0.16 -17.52
CA GLY A 173 -1.20 -1.22 -17.55
C GLY A 173 -2.16 -2.21 -16.88
N GLU A 174 -1.82 -3.50 -16.95
CA GLU A 174 -2.60 -4.59 -16.31
C GLU A 174 -2.43 -4.61 -14.77
N GLY A 175 -1.49 -3.82 -14.24
CA GLY A 175 -1.06 -3.88 -12.85
C GLY A 175 -0.11 -5.04 -12.57
N PRO A 176 0.21 -5.30 -11.29
CA PRO A 176 1.18 -6.31 -10.95
C PRO A 176 0.60 -7.68 -11.30
N LYS A 177 1.28 -8.41 -12.20
CA LYS A 177 1.03 -9.84 -12.36
C LYS A 177 1.49 -10.47 -11.05
N THR A 178 0.56 -11.04 -10.30
CA THR A 178 0.65 -11.50 -8.90
C THR A 178 1.65 -12.66 -8.69
N GLY A 179 2.88 -12.54 -9.18
CA GLY A 179 3.93 -13.55 -9.06
C GLY A 179 4.40 -13.81 -7.63
N GLU A 180 4.08 -12.92 -6.69
CA GLU A 180 4.33 -13.13 -5.25
C GLU A 180 3.06 -13.41 -4.43
N GLY A 181 1.90 -13.54 -5.10
CA GLY A 181 0.62 -13.82 -4.45
C GLY A 181 0.13 -12.76 -3.45
N ILE A 182 0.80 -11.60 -3.33
CA ILE A 182 0.43 -10.50 -2.43
C ILE A 182 -0.51 -9.52 -3.15
N GLU A 183 -1.59 -9.13 -2.47
CA GLU A 183 -2.54 -8.13 -2.95
C GLU A 183 -2.99 -7.23 -1.79
N VAL A 184 -3.11 -5.93 -2.02
CA VAL A 184 -3.75 -5.02 -1.06
C VAL A 184 -5.13 -4.68 -1.59
N LEU A 185 -6.18 -5.09 -0.87
CA LEU A 185 -7.54 -4.75 -1.26
C LEU A 185 -7.85 -3.33 -0.78
N GLN A 186 -8.48 -2.53 -1.64
CA GLN A 186 -8.92 -1.19 -1.30
C GLN A 186 -10.17 -0.84 -2.10
N TYR A 187 -11.07 -0.08 -1.47
CA TYR A 187 -12.16 0.60 -2.16
C TYR A 187 -11.82 2.08 -2.32
N GLY A 188 -12.29 2.66 -3.42
CA GLY A 188 -12.03 4.06 -3.74
C GLY A 188 -10.57 4.33 -4.09
N ASP A 189 -10.13 5.56 -3.82
CA ASP A 189 -8.82 6.05 -4.28
C ASP A 189 -7.76 6.09 -3.16
N GLY A 190 -8.19 5.81 -1.92
CA GLY A 190 -7.33 5.80 -0.73
C GLY A 190 -7.06 7.18 -0.14
N THR A 191 -7.71 8.23 -0.64
CA THR A 191 -7.65 9.61 -0.12
C THR A 191 -8.82 9.87 0.82
N ALA A 192 -8.54 10.50 1.96
CA ALA A 192 -9.58 10.85 2.91
C ALA A 192 -10.39 12.08 2.46
N ASP A 193 -11.69 11.90 2.29
CA ASP A 193 -12.68 12.98 2.16
C ASP A 193 -13.21 13.48 3.51
N GLY A 194 -13.01 12.69 4.56
CA GLY A 194 -13.51 12.99 5.90
C GLY A 194 -12.93 12.04 6.94
N LYS A 195 -13.37 12.21 8.19
CA LYS A 195 -13.07 11.28 9.28
C LYS A 195 -14.16 11.30 10.34
N LYS A 196 -14.40 10.16 10.97
CA LYS A 196 -15.41 10.01 12.03
C LYS A 196 -14.85 9.19 13.20
N SER A 197 -15.40 9.45 14.38
CA SER A 197 -15.24 8.61 15.58
C SER A 197 -16.65 8.27 16.05
N LEU A 198 -16.93 6.98 16.23
CA LEU A 198 -18.26 6.50 16.56
C LEU A 198 -18.38 6.24 18.07
N GLY A 199 -19.08 7.11 18.78
CA GLY A 199 -19.42 6.89 20.20
C GLY A 199 -20.31 5.66 20.36
N GLY A 200 -19.77 4.57 20.92
CA GLY A 200 -20.53 3.34 21.19
C GLY A 200 -20.84 2.46 19.97
N GLY A 201 -20.20 2.72 18.82
CA GLY A 201 -20.29 1.90 17.61
C GLY A 201 -18.90 1.53 17.08
N GLY A 202 -18.81 0.48 16.27
CA GLY A 202 -17.57 0.09 15.59
C GLY A 202 -17.63 0.37 14.09
N HIS A 203 -16.46 0.35 13.46
CA HIS A 203 -16.25 0.63 12.04
C HIS A 203 -16.06 -0.72 11.34
N LEU A 204 -16.98 -1.16 10.49
CA LEU A 204 -16.85 -2.41 9.76
C LEU A 204 -16.78 -2.12 8.28
N ILE A 205 -15.93 -2.85 7.57
CA ILE A 205 -15.91 -2.86 6.11
C ILE A 205 -15.85 -4.31 5.63
N ILE A 206 -16.61 -4.63 4.58
CA ILE A 206 -16.65 -5.96 3.96
C ILE A 206 -15.83 -5.94 2.68
N PHE A 207 -14.96 -6.94 2.49
CA PHE A 207 -14.11 -7.12 1.32
C PHE A 207 -14.46 -8.41 0.58
N ASP A 208 -14.23 -8.42 -0.74
CA ASP A 208 -14.17 -9.64 -1.56
C ASP A 208 -12.70 -9.95 -1.90
N ALA A 209 -12.22 -11.10 -1.43
CA ALA A 209 -10.88 -11.62 -1.67
C ALA A 209 -10.76 -12.30 -3.05
N GLY A 210 -11.82 -12.36 -3.85
CA GLY A 210 -11.91 -12.97 -5.18
C GLY A 210 -11.96 -14.51 -5.19
N LYS A 211 -11.46 -15.15 -4.12
CA LYS A 211 -11.54 -16.59 -3.84
C LYS A 211 -11.46 -16.84 -2.35
N ALA A 212 -11.97 -17.99 -1.91
CA ALA A 212 -11.79 -18.45 -0.54
C ALA A 212 -10.33 -18.84 -0.24
N ASP A 213 -10.03 -19.04 1.05
CA ASP A 213 -8.78 -19.63 1.54
C ASP A 213 -7.52 -18.78 1.29
N ARG A 214 -7.69 -17.46 1.18
CA ARG A 214 -6.58 -16.51 1.18
C ARG A 214 -6.19 -16.11 2.59
N TRP A 215 -4.95 -15.67 2.73
CA TRP A 215 -4.37 -15.28 4.01
C TRP A 215 -4.37 -13.77 4.18
N LEU A 216 -5.09 -13.27 5.17
CA LEU A 216 -4.94 -11.92 5.69
C LEU A 216 -3.64 -11.83 6.49
N THR A 217 -2.70 -11.01 6.04
CA THR A 217 -1.35 -10.92 6.61
C THR A 217 -1.01 -9.54 7.15
N GLY A 218 -1.88 -8.56 6.94
CA GLY A 218 -1.73 -7.22 7.45
C GLY A 218 -3.03 -6.44 7.30
N VAL A 219 -3.24 -5.49 8.19
CA VAL A 219 -4.35 -4.53 8.10
C VAL A 219 -3.78 -3.15 8.30
N GLU A 220 -4.22 -2.20 7.48
CA GLU A 220 -3.95 -0.79 7.73
C GLU A 220 -5.22 0.01 7.82
N VAL A 221 -5.17 1.06 8.63
CA VAL A 221 -6.28 1.96 8.89
C VAL A 221 -5.78 3.39 8.75
N LEU A 222 -6.41 4.20 7.90
CA LEU A 222 -6.11 5.63 7.81
C LEU A 222 -6.79 6.34 8.98
N GLY A 223 -6.03 6.61 10.05
CA GLY A 223 -6.61 7.19 11.26
C GLY A 223 -5.60 7.87 12.16
N ALA A 224 -6.12 8.57 13.16
CA ALA A 224 -5.30 9.18 14.21
C ALA A 224 -6.07 9.29 15.53
N ARG A 225 -5.33 9.20 16.64
CA ARG A 225 -5.90 9.48 17.96
C ARG A 225 -6.26 10.95 18.11
N TYR A 226 -7.29 11.19 18.91
CA TYR A 226 -7.62 12.49 19.45
C TYR A 226 -7.67 12.47 20.98
N GLY A 227 -7.84 13.66 21.58
CA GLY A 227 -7.93 13.83 23.02
C GLY A 227 -6.56 14.06 23.67
N MET A 228 -6.28 13.35 24.76
CA MET A 228 -5.07 13.55 25.56
C MET A 228 -3.77 13.21 24.78
N PRO A 229 -2.64 13.90 25.06
CA PRO A 229 -1.35 13.59 24.43
C PRO A 229 -0.93 12.13 24.60
N GLN A 230 -0.97 11.65 25.84
CA GLN A 230 -0.67 10.26 26.18
C GLN A 230 -1.74 9.32 25.63
N ALA A 231 -1.32 8.21 25.02
CA ALA A 231 -2.26 7.17 24.58
C ALA A 231 -2.98 6.55 25.80
N PRO A 232 -4.30 6.28 25.70
CA PRO A 232 -5.01 5.48 26.69
C PRO A 232 -4.28 4.18 26.99
N GLN A 233 -4.22 3.79 28.27
CA GLN A 233 -3.63 2.53 28.73
C GLN A 233 -4.70 1.42 28.72
N GLU A 234 -5.26 1.19 27.54
CA GLU A 234 -6.26 0.18 27.25
C GLU A 234 -6.13 -0.23 25.78
N ASP A 235 -6.83 -1.28 25.41
CA ASP A 235 -6.86 -1.79 24.05
C ASP A 235 -8.16 -1.40 23.32
N PHE A 236 -8.06 -1.37 21.99
CA PHE A 236 -9.20 -1.46 21.08
C PHE A 236 -9.16 -2.83 20.40
N HIS A 237 -10.25 -3.21 19.73
CA HIS A 237 -10.33 -4.51 19.07
C HIS A 237 -10.36 -4.38 17.55
N LEU A 238 -9.56 -5.20 16.88
CA LEU A 238 -9.70 -5.54 15.46
C LEU A 238 -10.37 -6.92 15.37
N TYR A 239 -11.54 -6.96 14.76
CA TYR A 239 -12.26 -8.18 14.45
C TYR A 239 -12.08 -8.54 12.99
N VAL A 240 -11.70 -9.78 12.71
CA VAL A 240 -11.86 -10.40 11.40
C VAL A 240 -13.19 -11.15 11.44
N THR A 241 -14.08 -10.90 10.49
CA THR A 241 -15.42 -11.50 10.46
C THR A 241 -15.69 -12.18 9.13
N ASP A 242 -16.72 -13.03 9.08
CA ASP A 242 -17.35 -13.36 7.79
C ASP A 242 -18.19 -12.18 7.28
N ALA A 243 -18.77 -12.30 6.07
CA ALA A 243 -19.66 -11.29 5.48
C ALA A 243 -20.94 -11.02 6.29
N ARG A 244 -21.30 -11.90 7.23
CA ARG A 244 -22.48 -11.77 8.11
C ARG A 244 -22.12 -11.15 9.46
N GLY A 245 -20.85 -10.81 9.68
CA GLY A 245 -20.37 -10.21 10.92
C GLY A 245 -20.17 -11.23 12.04
N GLN A 246 -20.13 -12.52 11.71
CA GLN A 246 -19.69 -13.51 12.67
C GLN A 246 -18.18 -13.38 12.85
N VAL A 247 -17.73 -13.16 14.09
CA VAL A 247 -16.30 -13.02 14.40
C VAL A 247 -15.58 -14.34 14.14
N ILE A 248 -14.56 -14.27 13.29
CA ILE A 248 -13.57 -15.33 13.01
C ILE A 248 -12.37 -15.16 13.92
N HIS A 249 -11.87 -13.93 14.06
CA HIS A 249 -10.75 -13.60 14.93
C HIS A 249 -10.94 -12.26 15.64
N ASP A 250 -10.39 -12.15 16.85
CA ASP A 250 -10.45 -10.97 17.71
C ASP A 250 -9.04 -10.67 18.22
N LEU A 251 -8.54 -9.48 17.89
CA LEU A 251 -7.22 -9.00 18.28
C LEU A 251 -7.36 -7.73 19.12
N ALA A 252 -6.91 -7.81 20.37
CA ALA A 252 -6.74 -6.64 21.22
C ALA A 252 -5.42 -5.92 20.86
N LEU A 253 -5.52 -4.62 20.57
CA LEU A 253 -4.40 -3.78 20.13
C LEU A 253 -4.35 -2.48 20.95
N PRO A 254 -3.14 -2.01 21.33
CA PRO A 254 -3.04 -0.82 22.16
C PRO A 254 -3.40 0.43 21.34
N TYR A 255 -4.05 1.41 21.98
CA TYR A 255 -4.29 2.72 21.34
C TYR A 255 -2.99 3.40 20.89
N ALA A 256 -1.87 3.12 21.53
CA ALA A 256 -0.56 3.64 21.17
C ALA A 256 -0.14 3.31 19.73
N THR A 257 -0.76 2.32 19.09
CA THR A 257 -0.62 2.00 17.66
C THR A 257 -0.92 3.21 16.77
N PHE A 258 -1.87 4.06 17.17
CA PHE A 258 -2.19 5.31 16.48
C PHE A 258 -1.49 6.51 17.13
N ALA A 259 -0.78 7.31 16.32
CA ALA A 259 -0.27 8.61 16.73
C ALA A 259 -1.41 9.62 16.88
N ARG A 260 -1.18 10.64 17.70
CA ARG A 260 -2.14 11.74 17.90
C ARG A 260 -1.96 12.79 16.82
N GLY A 261 -3.07 13.32 16.28
CA GLY A 261 -3.05 14.47 15.38
C GLY A 261 -3.63 14.17 14.00
N ASN A 262 -2.81 14.35 12.96
CA ASN A 262 -3.24 14.13 11.58
C ASN A 262 -3.32 12.63 11.26
N PRO A 263 -4.39 12.17 10.57
CA PRO A 263 -4.49 10.79 10.11
C PRO A 263 -3.29 10.38 9.26
N TYR A 264 -2.87 9.15 9.42
CA TYR A 264 -1.88 8.47 8.58
C TYR A 264 -2.25 7.00 8.48
N TRP A 265 -1.77 6.30 7.44
CA TRP A 265 -1.98 4.87 7.31
C TRP A 265 -1.22 4.16 8.43
N CYS A 266 -1.98 3.66 9.39
CA CYS A 266 -1.47 2.99 10.57
C CYS A 266 -1.58 1.49 10.35
N GLN A 267 -0.45 0.79 10.40
CA GLN A 267 -0.42 -0.66 10.30
C GLN A 267 -0.78 -1.30 11.64
N LEU A 268 -1.75 -2.20 11.59
CA LEU A 268 -2.17 -3.04 12.69
C LEU A 268 -1.46 -4.40 12.58
N PRO A 269 -0.78 -4.86 13.64
CA PRO A 269 -0.16 -6.17 13.62
C PRO A 269 -1.25 -7.26 13.60
N VAL A 270 -1.18 -8.14 12.60
CA VAL A 270 -2.11 -9.25 12.43
C VAL A 270 -1.28 -10.50 12.14
N ALA A 271 -1.47 -11.55 12.94
CA ALA A 271 -0.96 -12.87 12.59
C ALA A 271 -1.70 -13.36 11.34
N PRO A 272 -1.08 -14.16 10.44
CA PRO A 272 -1.77 -14.67 9.27
C PRO A 272 -3.10 -15.36 9.63
N VAL A 273 -4.21 -14.89 9.04
CA VAL A 273 -5.56 -15.47 9.23
C VAL A 273 -6.11 -15.88 7.89
N GLN A 274 -6.55 -17.13 7.76
CA GLN A 274 -7.30 -17.58 6.59
C GLN A 274 -8.71 -17.00 6.62
N VAL A 275 -9.15 -16.39 5.51
CA VAL A 275 -10.46 -15.75 5.40
C VAL A 275 -11.32 -16.37 4.30
N PRO A 276 -12.66 -16.33 4.45
CA PRO A 276 -13.57 -16.66 3.36
C PRO A 276 -13.42 -15.66 2.19
N GLN A 277 -14.05 -15.99 1.05
CA GLN A 277 -14.06 -15.10 -0.11
C GLN A 277 -14.58 -13.70 0.27
N GLU A 278 -15.73 -13.62 0.93
CA GLU A 278 -16.24 -12.37 1.48
C GLU A 278 -16.03 -12.33 2.99
N PHE A 279 -15.29 -11.34 3.48
CA PHE A 279 -14.92 -11.21 4.88
C PHE A 279 -14.99 -9.75 5.34
N GLY A 280 -15.07 -9.52 6.65
CA GLY A 280 -15.13 -8.19 7.23
C GLY A 280 -13.94 -7.86 8.13
N LEU A 281 -13.60 -6.56 8.19
CA LEU A 281 -12.69 -5.99 9.17
C LEU A 281 -13.44 -4.98 10.04
N GLY A 282 -13.64 -5.33 11.32
CA GLY A 282 -14.34 -4.53 12.31
C GLY A 282 -13.38 -3.87 13.30
N LEU A 283 -13.45 -2.56 13.49
CA LEU A 283 -12.69 -1.81 14.49
C LEU A 283 -13.62 -1.32 15.60
N ALA A 284 -13.46 -1.85 16.80
CA ALA A 284 -14.18 -1.38 17.98
C ALA A 284 -13.25 -0.60 18.89
N PHE A 285 -13.42 0.72 18.86
CA PHE A 285 -12.81 1.61 19.83
C PHE A 285 -13.76 1.78 21.02
N ASN A 286 -13.21 2.14 22.17
CA ASN A 286 -13.93 2.60 23.36
C ASN A 286 -13.82 4.14 23.49
N PRO A 287 -14.33 4.93 22.54
CA PRO A 287 -14.10 6.37 22.53
C PRO A 287 -14.86 7.07 23.65
N GLY A 288 -14.31 8.19 24.09
CA GLY A 288 -14.94 9.16 24.97
C GLY A 288 -14.64 10.58 24.52
N ALA A 289 -15.02 11.56 25.33
CA ALA A 289 -14.77 12.97 25.02
C ALA A 289 -13.26 13.30 24.91
N THR A 290 -12.42 12.60 25.66
CA THR A 290 -10.98 12.88 25.79
C THR A 290 -10.09 11.77 25.24
N LYS A 291 -10.67 10.76 24.55
CA LYS A 291 -9.94 9.64 23.95
C LYS A 291 -10.71 9.04 22.79
N GLY A 292 -9.99 8.51 21.80
CA GLY A 292 -10.55 7.75 20.69
C GLY A 292 -9.67 7.86 19.46
N VAL A 293 -10.13 7.26 18.37
CA VAL A 293 -9.48 7.32 17.06
C VAL A 293 -10.48 7.88 16.07
N TYR A 294 -10.07 8.87 15.29
CA TYR A 294 -10.77 9.24 14.07
C TYR A 294 -10.32 8.29 12.96
N VAL A 295 -11.26 7.53 12.41
CA VAL A 295 -11.04 6.72 11.20
C VAL A 295 -11.49 7.55 10.00
N SER A 296 -10.63 7.62 8.99
CA SER A 296 -10.89 8.40 7.80
C SER A 296 -11.89 7.70 6.88
N THR A 297 -12.56 8.48 6.05
CA THR A 297 -13.56 8.00 5.10
C THR A 297 -13.29 8.53 3.70
N ASP A 298 -13.57 7.71 2.69
CA ASP A 298 -13.62 8.08 1.27
C ASP A 298 -15.08 8.13 0.81
N LYS A 299 -15.49 9.12 0.02
CA LYS A 299 -16.88 9.21 -0.46
C LYS A 299 -17.11 8.19 -1.56
N THR A 300 -18.25 7.53 -1.51
CA THR A 300 -18.68 6.59 -2.53
C THR A 300 -20.20 6.55 -2.63
N GLU A 301 -20.72 6.25 -3.82
CA GLU A 301 -22.14 5.98 -4.05
C GLU A 301 -22.49 4.52 -3.71
N ASP A 302 -21.53 3.61 -3.89
CA ASP A 302 -21.65 2.18 -3.61
C ASP A 302 -20.70 1.80 -2.45
N GLY A 303 -21.21 1.90 -1.21
CA GLY A 303 -20.45 1.67 0.00
C GLY A 303 -20.43 0.20 0.45
N HIS A 304 -19.27 -0.23 0.95
CA HIS A 304 -18.99 -1.55 1.55
C HIS A 304 -18.83 -1.46 3.08
N SER A 305 -19.05 -0.27 3.64
CA SER A 305 -18.82 0.03 5.04
C SER A 305 -20.10 0.11 5.85
N TYR A 306 -19.96 -0.23 7.12
CA TYR A 306 -21.02 -0.35 8.08
C TYR A 306 -20.57 0.24 9.42
N THR A 307 -21.56 0.60 10.23
CA THR A 307 -21.43 0.73 11.67
C THR A 307 -21.85 -0.59 12.31
N TRP A 308 -20.98 -1.17 13.13
CA TRP A 308 -21.20 -2.53 13.65
C TRP A 308 -20.31 -2.84 14.86
N LEU A 309 -20.80 -3.69 15.77
CA LEU A 309 -20.06 -4.33 16.86
C LEU A 309 -20.47 -5.80 16.96
N PRO A 310 -19.64 -6.70 17.52
CA PRO A 310 -20.00 -8.10 17.73
C PRO A 310 -21.38 -8.28 18.39
N GLY A 311 -22.22 -9.12 17.78
CA GLY A 311 -23.59 -9.39 18.24
C GLY A 311 -24.60 -8.26 18.00
N LYS A 312 -24.24 -7.19 17.28
CA LYS A 312 -25.15 -6.12 16.87
C LYS A 312 -25.48 -6.22 15.38
N ALA A 313 -26.61 -5.65 14.99
CA ALA A 313 -26.96 -5.53 13.58
C ALA A 313 -26.00 -4.58 12.86
N MET A 314 -25.62 -4.91 11.64
CA MET A 314 -24.87 -4.00 10.77
C MET A 314 -25.79 -2.91 10.24
N THR A 315 -25.34 -1.67 10.28
CA THR A 315 -26.03 -0.53 9.65
C THR A 315 -25.11 0.10 8.63
N ALA A 316 -25.52 0.13 7.36
CA ALA A 316 -24.70 0.67 6.26
C ALA A 316 -24.26 2.12 6.54
N LEU A 317 -23.00 2.42 6.21
CA LEU A 317 -22.47 3.78 6.27
C LEU A 317 -22.88 4.53 5.01
N ALA A 318 -23.82 5.46 5.14
CA ALA A 318 -24.32 6.21 3.99
C ALA A 318 -23.24 7.11 3.36
N GLY A 319 -23.02 6.93 2.05
CA GLY A 319 -22.24 7.83 1.18
C GLY A 319 -20.73 7.81 1.40
N ALA A 320 -20.19 6.80 2.09
CA ALA A 320 -18.77 6.71 2.36
C ALA A 320 -18.31 5.29 2.71
N ASP A 321 -17.03 5.04 2.50
CA ASP A 321 -16.31 3.86 2.99
C ASP A 321 -15.26 4.23 4.03
N TRP A 322 -15.05 3.36 5.02
CA TRP A 322 -13.93 3.47 5.93
C TRP A 322 -12.63 3.19 5.17
N LEU A 323 -11.62 4.02 5.39
CA LEU A 323 -10.30 3.80 4.81
C LEU A 323 -9.53 2.78 5.64
N VAL A 324 -9.80 1.52 5.33
CA VAL A 324 -9.16 0.31 5.85
C VAL A 324 -8.72 -0.52 4.66
N ARG A 325 -7.54 -1.14 4.70
CA ARG A 325 -7.05 -2.02 3.64
C ARG A 325 -6.40 -3.28 4.20
N PRO A 326 -6.84 -4.49 3.78
CA PRO A 326 -6.15 -5.73 4.09
C PRO A 326 -5.03 -6.02 3.08
N THR A 327 -3.92 -6.56 3.57
CA THR A 327 -2.89 -7.22 2.75
C THR A 327 -3.17 -8.72 2.71
N MET A 328 -3.51 -9.22 1.55
CA MET A 328 -3.86 -10.61 1.26
C MET A 328 -2.70 -11.37 0.63
N ARG A 329 -2.62 -12.67 0.91
CA ARG A 329 -1.71 -13.61 0.25
C ARG A 329 -2.41 -14.87 -0.23
N GLU A 330 -1.88 -15.48 -1.28
CA GLU A 330 -2.34 -16.79 -1.75
C GLU A 330 -1.88 -17.93 -0.84
N GLU A 331 -0.65 -17.84 -0.32
CA GLU A 331 -0.06 -18.84 0.56
C GLU A 331 0.17 -18.27 1.97
N GLU A 332 0.17 -19.17 2.95
CA GLU A 332 0.56 -18.81 4.32
C GLU A 332 2.00 -18.26 4.31
N PRO A 333 2.27 -17.10 4.91
CA PRO A 333 3.65 -16.64 5.03
C PRO A 333 4.48 -17.67 5.79
N THR A 334 5.44 -18.29 5.10
CA THR A 334 6.43 -19.17 5.73
C THR A 334 7.44 -18.32 6.51
N GLY A 335 7.00 -17.76 7.63
CA GLY A 335 7.79 -16.96 8.56
C GLY A 335 7.32 -17.29 9.97
N GLY A 336 8.11 -18.11 10.67
CA GLY A 336 7.72 -18.79 11.90
C GLY A 336 7.00 -17.92 12.92
N THR A 337 6.08 -18.56 13.65
CA THR A 337 5.37 -18.02 14.81
C THR A 337 6.29 -17.05 15.57
N PRO A 338 5.91 -15.77 15.76
CA PRO A 338 6.71 -14.86 16.55
C PRO A 338 6.91 -15.51 17.92
N GLU A 339 8.16 -15.90 18.23
CA GLU A 339 8.48 -16.35 19.58
C GLU A 339 8.05 -15.24 20.54
N PRO A 340 7.32 -15.56 21.63
CA PRO A 340 6.98 -14.55 22.61
C PRO A 340 8.27 -13.91 23.11
N PRO A 341 8.28 -12.59 23.36
CA PRO A 341 9.47 -11.91 23.82
C PRO A 341 10.00 -12.62 25.07
N VAL A 342 11.24 -13.13 24.98
CA VAL A 342 11.97 -13.63 26.13
C VAL A 342 12.07 -12.46 27.11
N ARG A 343 11.42 -12.62 28.28
CA ARG A 343 11.39 -11.62 29.34
C ARG A 343 12.76 -11.41 29.97
#